data_AF-A0A7S4GNC4-F1
#
_entry.id   AF-A0A7S4GNC4-F1
#
_cell.length_a   1.000
_cell.length_b   1.000
_cell.length_c   1.000
_cell.angle_alpha   90.00
_cell.angle_beta   90.00
_cell.angle_gamma   90.00
#
_symmetry.space_group_name_H-M   'P 1'
#
loop_
_entity.id
_entity.type
_entity.pdbx_description
1 polymer ?
#
loop_
_entity_poly.entity_id
_entity_poly.type
_entity_poly.pdbx_seq_one_letter_code
_entity_poly.pdbx_strand_id
1 'polypeptide(L)'
;AAHQHPAGTYTDLNLTTAALPDPARMPSLRFLGKQGPLAQALTVPGQAANPAWGSGVVVQDQTASILGWTCGNMVGRAQDVAQFFWDLLGPSDSRLVSEESLAFMRNYQPMTTGWGKLAHITYGAGLMINRAAFKLDNSTDWHYAYYEGHGGETYGFSSNQGFSSKAQAAFSVVTNTDNTTYAAVAACRMMVAFAETRGEQVDYGCGKVIIDNPLESLVV
;
A
#
# COMPACT_ATOMS: atom_id res chain seq x y z
N ALA A 1 -22.30 -12.78 -2.40
CA ALA A 1 -22.15 -11.83 -3.52
C ALA A 1 -22.44 -10.43 -3.00
N ALA A 2 -21.63 -9.42 -3.34
CA ALA A 2 -21.92 -8.05 -2.93
C ALA A 2 -23.23 -7.60 -3.59
N HIS A 3 -24.22 -7.27 -2.77
CA HIS A 3 -25.49 -6.74 -3.25
C HIS A 3 -25.26 -5.28 -3.63
N GLN A 4 -25.12 -5.00 -4.93
CA GLN A 4 -25.28 -3.63 -5.41
C GLN A 4 -26.75 -3.26 -5.22
N HIS A 5 -27.02 -2.12 -4.59
CA HIS A 5 -28.35 -1.53 -4.48
C HIS A 5 -28.42 -0.39 -5.52
N PRO A 6 -28.95 -0.61 -6.74
CA PRO A 6 -28.86 0.37 -7.82
C PRO A 6 -29.64 1.67 -7.53
N ALA A 7 -30.63 1.59 -6.64
CA ALA A 7 -31.39 2.74 -6.14
C ALA A 7 -30.78 3.38 -4.86
N GLY A 8 -29.69 2.80 -4.35
CA GLY A 8 -28.99 3.27 -3.16
C GLY A 8 -27.94 4.34 -3.46
N THR A 9 -27.37 4.90 -2.41
CA THR A 9 -26.19 5.76 -2.52
C THR A 9 -24.94 4.92 -2.80
N TYR A 10 -23.91 5.49 -3.41
CA TYR A 10 -22.65 4.74 -3.66
C TYR A 10 -22.02 4.18 -2.38
N THR A 11 -22.35 4.74 -1.21
CA THR A 11 -21.94 4.25 0.11
C THR A 11 -22.66 2.98 0.57
N ASP A 12 -23.72 2.56 -0.13
CA ASP A 12 -24.50 1.37 0.22
C ASP A 12 -23.84 0.07 -0.27
N LEU A 13 -22.81 0.18 -1.12
CA LEU A 13 -21.98 -0.97 -1.49
C LEU A 13 -21.15 -1.40 -0.27
N ASN A 14 -21.42 -2.58 0.24
CA ASN A 14 -20.55 -3.20 1.23
C ASN A 14 -19.24 -3.64 0.55
N LEU A 15 -18.27 -2.72 0.52
CA LEU A 15 -16.97 -2.94 -0.10
C LEU A 15 -16.20 -4.08 0.56
N THR A 16 -16.44 -4.36 1.86
CA THR A 16 -15.82 -5.49 2.55
C THR A 16 -16.26 -6.82 1.93
N THR A 17 -17.56 -7.04 1.73
CA THR A 17 -18.05 -8.29 1.11
C THR A 17 -17.82 -8.35 -0.40
N ALA A 18 -17.59 -7.21 -1.05
CA ALA A 18 -17.19 -7.14 -2.45
C ALA A 18 -15.70 -7.50 -2.65
N ALA A 19 -14.83 -7.00 -1.77
CA ALA A 19 -13.38 -7.14 -1.90
C ALA A 19 -12.83 -8.40 -1.20
N LEU A 20 -13.52 -8.91 -0.17
CA LEU A 20 -13.04 -10.01 0.66
C LEU A 20 -14.05 -11.18 0.58
N PRO A 21 -13.83 -12.16 -0.30
CA PRO A 21 -14.73 -13.31 -0.43
C PRO A 21 -14.78 -14.18 0.84
N ASP A 22 -13.71 -14.16 1.62
CA ASP A 22 -13.62 -14.82 2.93
C ASP A 22 -13.08 -13.84 4.00
N PRO A 23 -13.96 -13.04 4.63
CA PRO A 23 -13.55 -12.09 5.67
C PRO A 23 -12.91 -12.76 6.89
N ALA A 24 -13.14 -14.06 7.13
CA ALA A 24 -12.56 -14.76 8.27
C ALA A 24 -11.03 -14.90 8.16
N ARG A 25 -10.48 -14.88 6.94
CA ARG A 25 -9.03 -14.90 6.69
C ARG A 25 -8.35 -13.56 7.00
N MET A 26 -9.11 -12.47 6.94
CA MET A 26 -8.61 -11.10 7.09
C MET A 26 -9.54 -10.28 7.98
N PRO A 27 -9.75 -10.69 9.25
CA PRO A 27 -10.87 -10.23 10.08
C PRO A 27 -10.79 -8.75 10.46
N SER A 28 -9.62 -8.10 10.35
CA SER A 28 -9.48 -6.68 10.63
C SER A 28 -9.71 -5.78 9.41
N LEU A 29 -9.70 -6.31 8.19
CA LEU A 29 -9.92 -5.51 6.99
C LEU A 29 -11.37 -5.08 6.89
N ARG A 30 -11.61 -3.77 6.87
CA ARG A 30 -12.95 -3.19 6.72
C ARG A 30 -12.88 -1.81 6.10
N PHE A 31 -13.93 -1.45 5.38
CA PHE A 31 -14.12 -0.09 4.89
C PHE A 31 -14.86 0.74 5.93
N LEU A 32 -14.31 1.93 6.23
CA LEU A 32 -14.96 2.85 7.15
C LEU A 32 -16.13 3.54 6.46
N GLY A 33 -17.28 3.53 7.15
CA GLY A 33 -18.44 4.32 6.79
C GLY A 33 -18.28 5.79 7.19
N LYS A 34 -19.26 6.62 6.84
CA LYS A 34 -19.29 8.06 7.20
C LYS A 34 -19.53 8.33 8.68
N GLN A 35 -19.83 7.31 9.49
CA GLN A 35 -20.25 7.49 10.88
C GLN A 35 -19.10 7.26 11.86
N GLY A 36 -18.96 8.18 12.80
CA GLY A 36 -18.03 8.09 13.93
C GLY A 36 -16.62 8.60 13.63
N PRO A 37 -15.86 8.93 14.69
CA PRO A 37 -14.46 9.35 14.57
C PRO A 37 -13.56 8.16 14.17
N LEU A 38 -12.50 8.45 13.41
CA LEU A 38 -11.49 7.48 12.97
C LEU A 38 -10.87 6.73 14.16
N ALA A 39 -10.75 7.38 15.33
CA ALA A 39 -10.26 6.79 16.58
C ALA A 39 -10.95 5.47 16.97
N GLN A 40 -12.21 5.23 16.56
CA GLN A 40 -12.91 3.98 16.85
C GLN A 40 -12.35 2.78 16.09
N ALA A 41 -11.59 3.02 15.03
CA ALA A 41 -11.05 1.98 14.16
C ALA A 41 -9.53 1.91 14.10
N LEU A 42 -8.84 2.82 14.79
CA LEU A 42 -7.39 2.95 14.78
C LEU A 42 -6.81 2.60 16.16
N THR A 43 -5.59 2.08 16.16
CA THR A 43 -4.84 1.79 17.40
C THR A 43 -3.96 2.97 17.83
N VAL A 44 -3.66 3.89 16.92
CA VAL A 44 -2.84 5.09 17.14
C VAL A 44 -3.43 6.26 16.34
N PRO A 45 -3.32 7.50 16.86
CA PRO A 45 -3.76 8.68 16.11
C PRO A 45 -2.83 8.92 14.91
N GLY A 46 -3.42 9.29 13.77
CA GLY A 46 -2.68 9.77 12.60
C GLY A 46 -2.32 11.25 12.72
N GLN A 47 -1.18 11.62 12.17
CA GLN A 47 -0.69 13.00 12.17
C GLN A 47 -0.32 13.44 10.77
N ALA A 48 -1.01 14.45 10.25
CA ALA A 48 -0.65 15.11 9.01
C ALA A 48 0.69 15.84 9.19
N ALA A 49 1.64 15.55 8.31
CA ALA A 49 2.93 16.18 8.18
C ALA A 49 3.02 16.93 6.85
N ASN A 50 2.24 16.53 5.83
CA ASN A 50 2.18 17.21 4.54
C ASN A 50 1.67 18.67 4.72
N PRO A 51 2.45 19.70 4.33
CA PRO A 51 2.05 21.09 4.47
C PRO A 51 0.76 21.44 3.72
N ALA A 52 0.47 20.78 2.59
CA ALA A 52 -0.75 20.99 1.82
C ALA A 52 -2.02 20.59 2.60
N TRP A 53 -1.84 19.77 3.64
CA TRP A 53 -2.89 19.17 4.45
C TRP A 53 -2.95 19.77 5.86
N GLY A 54 -2.04 20.66 6.23
CA GLY A 54 -1.97 21.22 7.58
C GLY A 54 -1.03 20.40 8.45
N SER A 55 0.25 20.77 8.41
CA SER A 55 1.30 20.12 9.18
C SER A 55 1.01 20.19 10.69
N GLY A 56 1.12 19.05 11.37
CA GLY A 56 0.84 18.89 12.80
C GLY A 56 -0.61 18.55 13.15
N VAL A 57 -1.53 18.47 12.18
CA VAL A 57 -2.94 18.15 12.48
C VAL A 57 -3.08 16.67 12.84
N VAL A 58 -3.66 16.40 14.01
CA VAL A 58 -4.04 15.06 14.45
C VAL A 58 -5.45 14.75 13.97
N VAL A 59 -5.63 13.56 13.39
CA VAL A 59 -6.81 13.26 12.55
C VAL A 59 -7.83 12.35 13.22
N GLN A 60 -7.56 11.93 14.46
CA GLN A 60 -8.32 10.90 15.17
C GLN A 60 -9.82 11.23 15.33
N ASP A 61 -10.15 12.52 15.48
CA ASP A 61 -11.52 13.00 15.70
C ASP A 61 -12.27 13.30 14.39
N GLN A 62 -11.57 13.22 13.25
CA GLN A 62 -12.19 13.30 11.93
C GLN A 62 -12.98 12.01 11.65
N THR A 63 -13.87 12.05 10.66
CA THR A 63 -14.55 10.85 10.17
C THR A 63 -13.94 10.41 8.85
N ALA A 64 -14.27 9.20 8.39
CA ALA A 64 -13.77 8.70 7.10
C ALA A 64 -14.28 9.50 5.88
N SER A 65 -15.12 10.54 6.06
CA SER A 65 -15.50 11.43 4.96
C SER A 65 -14.36 12.30 4.43
N ILE A 66 -13.26 12.41 5.17
CA ILE A 66 -12.03 13.08 4.68
C ILE A 66 -11.25 12.20 3.68
N LEU A 67 -11.67 10.93 3.51
CA LEU A 67 -11.04 9.93 2.66
C LEU A 67 -11.93 9.63 1.45
N GLY A 68 -11.32 9.17 0.36
CA GLY A 68 -12.06 8.70 -0.79
C GLY A 68 -12.76 7.37 -0.52
N TRP A 69 -14.04 7.24 -0.92
CA TRP A 69 -14.87 6.05 -0.64
C TRP A 69 -14.34 4.74 -1.25
N THR A 70 -13.66 4.81 -2.39
CA THR A 70 -13.01 3.64 -3.01
C THR A 70 -11.48 3.77 -3.04
N CYS A 71 -10.93 4.84 -2.47
CA CYS A 71 -9.53 5.23 -2.60
C CYS A 71 -8.96 5.80 -1.30
N GLY A 72 -8.97 4.99 -0.24
CA GLY A 72 -8.26 5.31 1.01
C GLY A 72 -9.06 5.14 2.30
N ASN A 73 -10.28 4.61 2.25
CA ASN A 73 -11.14 4.40 3.41
C ASN A 73 -11.10 2.98 4.01
N MET A 74 -10.22 2.10 3.53
CA MET A 74 -10.00 0.78 4.14
C MET A 74 -9.07 0.93 5.35
N VAL A 75 -9.41 0.29 6.46
CA VAL A 75 -8.53 0.09 7.60
C VAL A 75 -8.30 -1.39 7.86
N GLY A 76 -7.16 -1.70 8.44
CA GLY A 76 -6.82 -3.06 8.81
C GLY A 76 -5.46 -3.15 9.48
N ARG A 77 -5.20 -4.29 10.11
CA ARG A 77 -3.86 -4.62 10.63
C ARG A 77 -2.93 -4.93 9.46
N ALA A 78 -1.67 -4.53 9.57
CA ALA A 78 -0.65 -4.82 8.57
C ALA A 78 -0.56 -6.33 8.22
N GLN A 79 -0.76 -7.21 9.20
CA GLN A 79 -0.77 -8.66 8.97
C GLN A 79 -1.87 -9.11 7.99
N ASP A 80 -3.09 -8.59 8.14
CA ASP A 80 -4.21 -8.97 7.27
C ASP A 80 -4.04 -8.36 5.87
N VAL A 81 -3.43 -7.17 5.75
CA VAL A 81 -3.07 -6.57 4.46
C VAL A 81 -1.95 -7.39 3.78
N ALA A 82 -0.95 -7.84 4.52
CA ALA A 82 0.08 -8.74 3.98
C ALA A 82 -0.53 -10.07 3.52
N GLN A 83 -1.48 -10.62 4.28
CA GLN A 83 -2.22 -11.82 3.88
C GLN A 83 -3.04 -11.59 2.60
N PHE A 84 -3.68 -10.42 2.44
CA PHE A 84 -4.35 -10.04 1.20
C PHE A 84 -3.41 -10.13 -0.01
N PHE A 85 -2.21 -9.53 0.09
CA PHE A 85 -1.23 -9.58 -1.01
C PHE A 85 -0.69 -11.00 -1.25
N TRP A 86 -0.54 -11.81 -0.20
CA TRP A 86 -0.21 -13.22 -0.35
C TRP A 86 -1.29 -13.98 -1.12
N ASP A 87 -2.56 -13.80 -0.75
CA ASP A 87 -3.69 -14.48 -1.39
C ASP A 87 -3.95 -13.96 -2.81
N LEU A 88 -3.56 -12.73 -3.11
CA LEU A 88 -3.68 -12.15 -4.44
C LEU A 88 -2.54 -12.57 -5.39
N LEU A 89 -1.29 -12.49 -4.93
CA LEU A 89 -0.08 -12.54 -5.77
C LEU A 89 0.80 -13.76 -5.54
N GLY A 90 0.63 -14.43 -4.40
CA GLY A 90 1.44 -15.57 -3.99
C GLY A 90 1.15 -16.85 -4.78
N PRO A 91 1.99 -17.88 -4.58
CA PRO A 91 1.73 -19.21 -5.10
C PRO A 91 0.54 -19.79 -4.34
N SER A 92 -0.62 -19.95 -4.99
CA SER A 92 -1.82 -20.41 -4.28
C SER A 92 -2.86 -21.03 -5.20
N ASP A 93 -3.45 -22.13 -4.73
CA ASP A 93 -4.69 -22.74 -5.23
C ASP A 93 -5.94 -21.98 -4.73
N SER A 94 -5.75 -20.95 -3.89
CA SER A 94 -6.80 -20.16 -3.24
C SER A 94 -6.71 -18.67 -3.56
N ARG A 95 -6.38 -18.33 -4.82
CA ARG A 95 -6.29 -16.93 -5.26
C ARG A 95 -7.61 -16.20 -5.11
N LEU A 96 -7.53 -14.94 -4.67
CA LEU A 96 -8.72 -14.08 -4.49
C LEU A 96 -9.45 -13.79 -5.80
N VAL A 97 -8.73 -13.84 -6.93
CA VAL A 97 -9.25 -13.58 -8.27
C VAL A 97 -8.82 -14.68 -9.23
N SER A 98 -9.52 -14.81 -10.36
CA SER A 98 -9.12 -15.72 -11.44
C SER A 98 -7.79 -15.30 -12.06
N GLU A 99 -7.12 -16.25 -12.73
CA GLU A 99 -5.90 -15.97 -13.50
C GLU A 99 -6.10 -14.86 -14.54
N GLU A 100 -7.26 -14.85 -15.22
CA GLU A 100 -7.59 -13.82 -16.21
C GLU A 100 -7.69 -12.43 -15.57
N SER A 101 -8.37 -12.32 -14.42
CA SER A 101 -8.45 -11.06 -13.67
C SER A 101 -7.09 -10.61 -13.17
N LEU A 102 -6.25 -11.52 -12.66
CA LEU A 102 -4.90 -11.17 -12.23
C LEU A 102 -4.02 -10.74 -13.42
N ALA A 103 -4.14 -11.41 -14.57
CA ALA A 103 -3.45 -11.01 -15.79
C ALA A 103 -3.86 -9.60 -16.24
N PHE A 104 -5.15 -9.26 -16.13
CA PHE A 104 -5.64 -7.91 -16.37
C PHE A 104 -5.06 -6.91 -15.35
N MET A 105 -5.02 -7.25 -14.06
CA MET A 105 -4.39 -6.42 -13.02
C MET A 105 -2.90 -6.20 -13.26
N ARG A 106 -2.21 -7.20 -13.83
CA ARG A 106 -0.79 -7.18 -14.23
C ARG A 106 -0.54 -6.66 -15.63
N ASN A 107 -1.55 -6.14 -16.34
CA ASN A 107 -1.35 -5.51 -17.64
C ASN A 107 -0.69 -4.13 -17.46
N TYR A 108 0.59 -4.18 -17.08
CA TYR A 108 1.39 -3.06 -16.67
C TYR A 108 1.74 -2.14 -17.82
N GLN A 109 1.52 -0.84 -17.62
CA GLN A 109 1.91 0.21 -18.54
C GLN A 109 2.66 1.31 -17.78
N PRO A 110 3.66 1.96 -18.38
CA PRO A 110 4.26 3.16 -17.79
C PRO A 110 3.22 4.26 -17.63
N MET A 111 3.19 4.91 -16.47
CA MET A 111 2.33 6.08 -16.27
C MET A 111 2.80 7.23 -17.16
N THR A 112 1.87 7.87 -17.88
CA THR A 112 2.15 8.94 -18.85
C THR A 112 1.85 10.34 -18.33
N THR A 113 1.31 10.45 -17.11
CA THR A 113 0.93 11.72 -16.47
C THR A 113 1.25 11.72 -14.97
N GLY A 114 1.23 12.91 -14.36
CA GLY A 114 1.43 13.13 -12.93
C GLY A 114 2.81 12.72 -12.41
N TRP A 115 2.92 12.59 -11.09
CA TRP A 115 4.14 12.18 -10.39
C TRP A 115 4.63 10.79 -10.83
N GLY A 116 3.71 9.88 -11.17
CA GLY A 116 4.05 8.54 -11.64
C GLY A 116 4.85 8.53 -12.94
N LYS A 117 4.62 9.51 -13.84
CA LYS A 117 5.46 9.69 -15.04
C LYS A 117 6.90 10.06 -14.67
N LEU A 118 7.06 10.99 -13.73
CA LEU A 118 8.37 11.47 -13.29
C LEU A 118 9.15 10.38 -12.54
N ALA A 119 8.44 9.57 -11.76
CA ALA A 119 8.99 8.43 -11.03
C ALA A 119 9.13 7.15 -11.88
N HIS A 120 8.78 7.20 -13.18
CA HIS A 120 8.79 6.04 -14.09
C HIS A 120 8.01 4.83 -13.57
N ILE A 121 6.86 5.08 -12.93
CA ILE A 121 6.04 4.03 -12.34
C ILE A 121 5.36 3.22 -13.43
N THR A 122 5.45 1.92 -13.26
CA THR A 122 4.76 0.92 -14.06
C THR A 122 3.52 0.47 -13.28
N TYR A 123 2.33 0.68 -13.87
CA TYR A 123 1.05 0.57 -13.18
C TYR A 123 0.05 -0.29 -13.98
N GLY A 124 -0.71 -1.13 -13.28
CA GLY A 124 -1.76 -2.00 -13.83
C GLY A 124 -3.13 -1.69 -13.19
N ALA A 125 -4.06 -2.64 -13.12
CA ALA A 125 -5.35 -2.38 -12.47
C ALA A 125 -5.23 -2.51 -10.94
N GLY A 126 -4.76 -1.46 -10.28
CA GLY A 126 -4.63 -1.39 -8.80
C GLY A 126 -3.31 -1.96 -8.26
N LEU A 127 -2.36 -2.27 -9.13
CA LEU A 127 -1.03 -2.77 -8.78
C LEU A 127 0.06 -1.93 -9.43
N MET A 128 1.17 -1.79 -8.71
CA MET A 128 2.38 -1.07 -9.08
C MET A 128 3.56 -2.03 -8.99
N ILE A 129 4.53 -1.88 -9.90
CA ILE A 129 5.89 -2.41 -9.69
C ILE A 129 6.68 -1.34 -8.95
N ASN A 130 6.90 -1.57 -7.65
CA ASN A 130 7.59 -0.63 -6.78
C ASN A 130 9.04 -1.04 -6.58
N ARG A 131 9.91 -0.04 -6.49
CA ARG A 131 11.30 -0.20 -6.05
C ARG A 131 11.39 0.20 -4.59
N ALA A 132 11.80 -0.72 -3.72
CA ALA A 132 12.05 -0.44 -2.31
C ALA A 132 13.48 0.07 -2.05
N ALA A 133 14.45 -0.28 -2.92
CA ALA A 133 15.84 0.10 -2.73
C ALA A 133 16.10 1.60 -3.02
N PHE A 134 16.85 2.25 -2.13
CA PHE A 134 17.31 3.64 -2.29
C PHE A 134 18.66 3.73 -2.97
N LYS A 135 19.51 2.72 -2.76
CA LYS A 135 20.77 2.56 -3.46
C LYS A 135 20.57 1.51 -4.54
N LEU A 136 20.72 1.94 -5.79
CA LEU A 136 20.98 1.04 -6.88
C LEU A 136 22.51 0.85 -6.94
N ASP A 137 23.07 -0.29 -6.51
CA ASP A 137 24.42 -0.63 -6.94
C ASP A 137 24.42 -1.03 -8.42
N ASN A 138 25.57 -1.08 -9.10
CA ASN A 138 25.59 -1.57 -10.49
C ASN A 138 25.34 -3.10 -10.59
N SER A 139 24.83 -3.76 -9.53
CA SER A 139 24.56 -5.18 -9.59
C SER A 139 23.33 -5.43 -10.46
N THR A 140 23.37 -6.49 -11.24
CA THR A 140 22.22 -6.94 -12.03
C THR A 140 21.21 -7.70 -11.17
N ASP A 141 21.51 -7.93 -9.88
CA ASP A 141 20.69 -8.73 -8.98
C ASP A 141 19.70 -7.87 -8.20
N TRP A 142 18.75 -7.33 -8.96
CA TRP A 142 17.66 -6.50 -8.46
C TRP A 142 16.54 -7.28 -7.79
N HIS A 143 16.71 -8.58 -7.59
CA HIS A 143 15.56 -9.46 -7.51
C HIS A 143 14.72 -9.28 -6.24
N TYR A 144 15.30 -8.81 -5.12
CA TYR A 144 14.54 -8.41 -3.93
C TYR A 144 14.26 -6.91 -3.84
N ALA A 145 14.90 -6.07 -4.68
CA ALA A 145 14.72 -4.61 -4.63
C ALA A 145 13.33 -4.17 -5.11
N TYR A 146 12.60 -5.06 -5.77
CA TYR A 146 11.27 -4.81 -6.33
C TYR A 146 10.19 -5.68 -5.67
N TYR A 147 9.01 -5.10 -5.58
CA TYR A 147 7.80 -5.81 -5.18
C TYR A 147 6.62 -5.36 -6.04
N GLU A 148 5.68 -6.28 -6.22
CA GLU A 148 4.40 -6.02 -6.83
C GLU A 148 3.40 -5.68 -5.73
N GLY A 149 2.79 -4.50 -5.78
CA GLY A 149 1.95 -4.05 -4.68
C GLY A 149 1.38 -2.67 -4.90
N HIS A 150 1.12 -1.92 -3.83
CA HIS A 150 0.64 -0.54 -3.93
C HIS A 150 0.97 0.22 -2.65
N GLY A 151 1.40 1.48 -2.77
CA GLY A 151 1.56 2.39 -1.64
C GLY A 151 0.24 3.04 -1.24
N GLY A 152 0.06 3.42 0.02
CA GLY A 152 -1.11 4.19 0.46
C GLY A 152 -0.67 5.51 1.06
N GLU A 153 -1.40 6.57 0.77
CA GLU A 153 -1.25 7.85 1.46
C GLU A 153 -2.63 8.42 1.68
N THR A 154 -2.91 8.77 2.93
CA THR A 154 -4.14 9.46 3.33
C THR A 154 -3.79 10.53 4.35
N TYR A 155 -4.78 11.33 4.74
CA TYR A 155 -4.60 12.38 5.73
C TYR A 155 -4.10 11.80 7.07
N GLY A 156 -2.81 11.97 7.35
CA GLY A 156 -2.14 11.50 8.56
C GLY A 156 -1.71 10.02 8.58
N PHE A 157 -1.73 9.31 7.44
CA PHE A 157 -1.21 7.94 7.36
C PHE A 157 -0.52 7.67 6.02
N SER A 158 0.49 6.80 6.05
CA SER A 158 1.13 6.29 4.83
C SER A 158 1.40 4.80 4.97
N SER A 159 1.50 4.10 3.84
CA SER A 159 1.72 2.65 3.83
C SER A 159 2.44 2.18 2.58
N ASN A 160 3.12 1.05 2.70
CA ASN A 160 3.67 0.30 1.59
C ASN A 160 3.41 -1.18 1.81
N GLN A 161 2.88 -1.85 0.80
CA GLN A 161 2.51 -3.25 0.88
C GLN A 161 2.62 -3.90 -0.49
N GLY A 162 2.85 -5.21 -0.49
CA GLY A 162 2.98 -5.97 -1.71
C GLY A 162 3.57 -7.35 -1.49
N PHE A 163 3.99 -7.94 -2.61
CA PHE A 163 4.56 -9.26 -2.71
C PHE A 163 5.87 -9.22 -3.49
N SER A 164 6.91 -9.85 -2.94
CA SER A 164 8.17 -10.09 -3.65
C SER A 164 8.14 -11.52 -4.19
N SER A 165 8.12 -11.66 -5.52
CA SER A 165 8.12 -12.96 -6.20
C SER A 165 9.40 -13.74 -5.95
N LYS A 166 10.55 -13.05 -5.91
CA LYS A 166 11.85 -13.64 -5.58
C LYS A 166 11.87 -14.16 -4.15
N ALA A 167 11.38 -13.39 -3.18
CA ALA A 167 11.29 -13.84 -1.79
C ALA A 167 10.23 -14.92 -1.58
N GLN A 168 9.21 -14.96 -2.45
CA GLN A 168 7.94 -15.61 -2.20
C GLN A 168 7.41 -15.20 -0.82
N ALA A 169 7.24 -13.89 -0.63
CA ALA A 169 6.78 -13.32 0.63
C ALA A 169 5.98 -12.04 0.38
N ALA A 170 4.92 -11.86 1.16
CA ALA A 170 4.14 -10.63 1.20
C ALA A 170 4.47 -9.81 2.44
N PHE A 171 4.30 -8.50 2.36
CA PHE A 171 4.49 -7.59 3.48
C PHE A 171 3.48 -6.45 3.45
N SER A 172 3.33 -5.80 4.59
CA SER A 172 2.67 -4.51 4.72
C SER A 172 3.33 -3.75 5.85
N VAL A 173 3.60 -2.47 5.60
CA VAL A 173 4.06 -1.51 6.58
C VAL A 173 3.13 -0.31 6.54
N VAL A 174 2.77 0.21 7.71
CA VAL A 174 1.85 1.35 7.86
C VAL A 174 2.43 2.28 8.92
N THR A 175 2.35 3.58 8.66
CA THR A 175 2.79 4.64 9.57
C THR A 175 1.62 5.55 9.91
N ASN A 176 1.60 6.08 11.12
CA ASN A 176 0.58 7.04 11.59
C ASN A 176 0.95 8.49 11.25
N THR A 177 1.56 8.67 10.09
CA THR A 177 1.84 9.96 9.47
C THR A 177 1.82 9.77 7.96
N ASP A 178 1.38 10.79 7.24
CA ASP A 178 1.41 10.90 5.78
C ASP A 178 2.82 11.19 5.22
N ASN A 179 3.84 11.33 6.08
CA ASN A 179 5.22 11.36 5.62
C ASN A 179 5.62 9.96 5.08
N THR A 180 5.58 9.83 3.76
CA THR A 180 5.82 8.57 3.02
C THR A 180 7.24 8.03 3.17
N THR A 181 8.21 8.86 3.59
CA THR A 181 9.60 8.42 3.83
C THR A 181 9.67 7.29 4.84
N TYR A 182 8.88 7.34 5.92
CA TYR A 182 8.92 6.31 6.95
C TYR A 182 8.42 4.96 6.43
N ALA A 183 7.30 4.93 5.70
CA ALA A 183 6.80 3.72 5.08
C ALA A 183 7.77 3.20 3.99
N ALA A 184 8.42 4.07 3.23
CA ALA A 184 9.41 3.69 2.22
C ALA A 184 10.67 3.05 2.85
N VAL A 185 11.20 3.65 3.92
CA VAL A 185 12.33 3.09 4.69
C VAL A 185 11.97 1.73 5.27
N ALA A 186 10.78 1.60 5.85
CA ALA A 186 10.30 0.33 6.40
C ALA A 186 10.16 -0.74 5.30
N ALA A 187 9.59 -0.40 4.13
CA ALA A 187 9.50 -1.32 3.00
C ALA A 187 10.88 -1.77 2.48
N CYS A 188 11.84 -0.85 2.40
CA CYS A 188 13.23 -1.18 2.07
C CYS A 188 13.82 -2.18 3.06
N ARG A 189 13.63 -1.97 4.36
CA ARG A 189 14.09 -2.89 5.40
C ARG A 189 13.42 -4.26 5.33
N MET A 190 12.15 -4.32 4.93
CA MET A 190 11.48 -5.60 4.65
C MET A 190 12.15 -6.36 3.52
N MET A 191 12.57 -5.69 2.45
CA MET A 191 13.28 -6.34 1.35
C MET A 191 14.66 -6.85 1.77
N VAL A 192 15.38 -6.10 2.62
CA VAL A 192 16.64 -6.58 3.23
C VAL A 192 16.39 -7.84 4.06
N ALA A 193 15.37 -7.82 4.93
CA ALA A 193 15.01 -8.98 5.74
C ALA A 193 14.65 -10.20 4.87
N PHE A 194 13.92 -10.00 3.76
CA PHE A 194 13.61 -11.07 2.82
C PHE A 194 14.85 -11.72 2.22
N ALA A 195 15.83 -10.92 1.78
CA ALA A 195 17.11 -11.43 1.28
C ALA A 195 17.86 -12.22 2.37
N GLU A 196 17.90 -11.69 3.60
CA GLU A 196 18.57 -12.34 4.74
C GLU A 196 17.95 -13.70 5.08
N THR A 197 16.63 -13.86 4.99
CA THR A 197 15.98 -15.16 5.21
C THR A 197 16.38 -16.23 4.17
N ARG A 198 16.98 -15.82 3.06
CA ARG A 198 17.49 -16.70 1.99
C ARG A 198 19.02 -16.82 2.01
N GLY A 199 19.68 -16.28 3.04
CA GLY A 199 21.13 -16.31 3.19
C GLY A 199 21.87 -15.29 2.32
N GLU A 200 21.16 -14.32 1.74
CA GLU A 200 21.73 -13.26 0.92
C GLU A 200 21.97 -12.00 1.78
N GLN A 201 23.10 -11.32 1.54
CA GLN A 201 23.40 -10.04 2.18
C GLN A 201 23.32 -8.93 1.15
N VAL A 202 22.46 -7.93 1.40
CA VAL A 202 22.18 -6.84 0.47
C VAL A 202 22.27 -5.49 1.18
N ASP A 203 22.75 -4.46 0.49
CA ASP A 203 22.74 -3.06 0.95
C ASP A 203 21.88 -2.20 0.02
N TYR A 204 20.59 -2.12 0.35
CA TYR A 204 19.64 -1.26 -0.38
C TYR A 204 19.66 0.20 0.05
N GLY A 205 20.60 0.61 0.92
CA GLY A 205 20.72 2.00 1.36
C GLY A 205 19.55 2.49 2.22
N CYS A 206 18.79 1.61 2.87
CA CYS A 206 17.55 1.96 3.58
C CYS A 206 17.70 3.02 4.69
N GLY A 207 18.90 3.23 5.24
CA GLY A 207 19.17 4.26 6.25
C GLY A 207 19.75 5.56 5.69
N LYS A 208 20.03 5.61 4.38
CA LYS A 208 20.57 6.77 3.69
C LYS A 208 19.44 7.39 2.86
N VAL A 209 18.37 7.85 3.53
CA VAL A 209 17.45 8.76 2.87
C VAL A 209 18.24 10.04 2.62
N ILE A 210 18.73 10.20 1.40
CA ILE A 210 19.35 11.44 0.97
C ILE A 210 18.19 12.42 0.78
N ILE A 211 17.95 13.25 1.81
CA ILE A 211 16.99 14.37 1.78
C ILE A 211 17.42 15.44 0.75
N ASP A 212 18.54 15.25 0.06
CA ASP A 212 19.08 16.18 -0.95
C ASP A 212 18.60 15.89 -2.39
N ASN A 213 17.60 15.02 -2.61
CA ASN A 213 17.07 14.85 -3.96
C ASN A 213 16.01 15.92 -4.24
N PRO A 214 16.26 16.91 -5.12
CA PRO A 214 15.30 17.99 -5.41
C PRO A 214 13.97 17.49 -6.01
N LEU A 215 13.84 16.20 -6.33
CA LEU A 215 12.56 15.60 -6.72
C LEU A 215 11.59 15.39 -5.54
N GLU A 216 12.05 15.40 -4.29
CA GLU A 216 11.15 15.47 -3.12
C GLU A 216 10.49 16.86 -2.98
N SER A 217 11.05 17.91 -3.61
CA SER A 217 10.35 19.21 -3.75
C SER A 217 9.23 19.21 -4.81
N LEU A 218 9.05 18.10 -5.53
CA LEU A 218 7.98 17.88 -6.51
C LEU A 218 6.91 16.90 -6.01
N VAL A 219 7.02 16.43 -4.76
CA VAL A 219 5.99 15.66 -4.05
C VAL A 219 5.43 16.52 -2.92
N VAL A 220 4.77 17.63 -3.29
CA VAL A 220 3.76 18.35 -2.50
C VAL A 220 2.67 18.82 -3.46
#